data_AF-A0A496Z1T6-F1
#
_entry.id   AF-A0A496Z1T6-F1
#
_cell.length_a   1.000
_cell.length_b   1.000
_cell.length_c   1.000
_cell.angle_alpha   90.00
_cell.angle_beta   90.00
_cell.angle_gamma   90.00
#
_symmetry.space_group_name_H-M   'P 1'
#
loop_
_entity.id
_entity.type
_entity.pdbx_description
1 polymer ?
#
loop_
_entity_poly.entity_id
_entity_poly.type
_entity_poly.pdbx_seq_one_letter_code
_entity_poly.pdbx_strand_id
1 'polypeptide(L)'
;MSTPGKVYKRKKFFNFSIKRKLQWRILLKIWGIILVSLLITSIIFYFYSDINVGKSYRSFHVKATNFLDFLIPVLLTGFLASLILGVVASLFFPHPIAGPLYRIERELVDIGKGNLRSKMDIRKGDELGDLADAINVMIRGLRDNIKAISDISMEIEALVASAKGEEPAETIKKIKAANANLQETIKKFKL
;
A
#
# COMPACT_ATOMS: atom_id res chain seq x y z
N MET A 1 24.13 -38.20 -2.01
CA MET A 1 24.36 -37.10 -1.04
C MET A 1 23.19 -36.14 -1.11
N SER A 2 22.24 -36.28 -0.18
CA SER A 2 21.04 -35.45 -0.07
C SER A 2 21.38 -34.13 0.61
N THR A 3 21.02 -33.01 -0.02
CA THR A 3 21.21 -31.67 0.54
C THR A 3 20.23 -31.42 1.68
N PRO A 4 20.66 -30.84 2.81
CA PRO A 4 19.75 -30.50 3.91
C PRO A 4 18.82 -29.37 3.47
N GLY A 5 17.52 -29.65 3.50
CA GLY A 5 16.47 -28.68 3.16
C GLY A 5 16.53 -27.44 4.06
N LYS A 6 16.49 -26.26 3.43
CA LYS A 6 16.41 -24.98 4.15
C LYS A 6 15.17 -24.96 5.03
N VAL A 7 15.36 -24.93 6.36
CA VAL A 7 14.28 -24.75 7.34
C VAL A 7 13.75 -23.33 7.20
N TYR A 8 12.65 -23.16 6.46
CA TYR A 8 11.91 -21.91 6.42
C TYR A 8 11.32 -21.65 7.81
N LYS A 9 11.95 -20.76 8.59
CA LYS A 9 11.36 -20.24 9.83
C LYS A 9 10.00 -19.63 9.48
N ARG A 10 8.91 -20.27 9.93
CA ARG A 10 7.54 -19.74 9.82
C ARG A 10 7.53 -18.33 10.40
N LYS A 11 7.43 -17.31 9.55
CA LYS A 11 7.26 -15.93 9.97
C LYS A 11 5.96 -15.87 10.80
N LYS A 12 6.04 -15.28 12.00
CA LYS A 12 4.89 -15.07 12.88
C LYS A 12 3.72 -14.47 12.08
N PHE A 13 2.56 -15.12 12.16
CA PHE A 13 1.37 -14.82 11.34
C PHE A 13 0.86 -13.37 11.52
N PHE A 14 1.08 -12.81 12.72
CA PHE A 14 0.77 -11.42 13.07
C PHE A 14 2.05 -10.65 13.39
N ASN A 15 2.76 -10.20 12.35
CA ASN A 15 3.88 -9.28 12.53
C ASN A 15 3.37 -7.82 12.52
N PHE A 16 2.81 -7.36 13.65
CA PHE A 16 2.36 -5.98 13.90
C PHE A 16 3.50 -4.93 13.87
N SER A 17 4.70 -5.32 13.44
CA SER A 17 5.85 -4.43 13.30
C SER A 17 6.05 -3.90 11.88
N ILE A 18 5.29 -4.38 10.89
CA ILE A 18 5.39 -3.92 9.51
C ILE A 18 4.33 -2.83 9.26
N LYS A 19 4.77 -1.56 9.22
CA LYS A 19 3.94 -0.36 8.94
C LYS A 19 2.69 -0.22 9.82
N ARG A 20 2.90 -0.08 11.15
CA ARG A 20 1.84 0.09 12.17
C ARG A 20 0.74 1.09 11.78
N LYS A 21 1.11 2.23 11.21
CA LYS A 21 0.15 3.29 10.85
C LYS A 21 -0.87 2.86 9.80
N LEU A 22 -0.44 2.08 8.80
CA LEU A 22 -1.33 1.52 7.77
C LEU A 22 -2.26 0.47 8.37
N GLN A 23 -1.69 -0.49 9.10
CA GLN A 23 -2.47 -1.55 9.74
C GLN A 23 -3.53 -1.00 10.69
N TRP A 24 -3.19 -0.02 11.53
CA TRP A 24 -4.15 0.61 12.44
C TRP A 24 -5.27 1.34 11.71
N ARG A 25 -4.98 2.04 10.60
CA ARG A 25 -6.03 2.71 9.79
C ARG A 25 -7.00 1.70 9.16
N ILE A 26 -6.47 0.62 8.59
CA ILE A 26 -7.28 -0.48 8.04
C ILE A 26 -8.13 -1.11 9.13
N LEU A 27 -7.51 -1.44 10.27
CA LEU A 27 -8.20 -2.07 11.40
C LEU A 27 -9.31 -1.17 11.92
N LEU A 28 -9.07 0.11 12.16
CA LEU A 28 -10.09 1.04 12.65
C LEU A 28 -11.30 1.12 11.71
N LYS A 29 -11.10 1.08 10.39
CA LYS A 29 -12.22 1.02 9.42
C LYS A 29 -13.00 -0.29 9.56
N ILE A 30 -12.33 -1.43 9.66
CA ILE A 30 -12.97 -2.75 9.85
C ILE A 30 -13.76 -2.78 11.15
N TRP A 31 -13.14 -2.35 12.26
CA TRP A 31 -13.79 -2.26 13.56
C TRP A 31 -15.00 -1.31 13.53
N GLY A 32 -14.91 -0.19 12.82
CA GLY A 32 -16.04 0.72 12.63
C GLY A 32 -17.21 0.07 11.89
N ILE A 33 -16.95 -0.68 10.82
CA ILE A 33 -17.97 -1.41 10.06
C ILE A 33 -18.64 -2.48 10.94
N ILE A 34 -17.84 -3.25 11.70
CA ILE A 34 -18.36 -4.26 12.62
C ILE A 34 -19.24 -3.60 13.70
N LEU A 35 -18.79 -2.48 14.27
CA LEU A 35 -19.54 -1.75 15.28
C LEU A 35 -20.88 -1.25 14.74
N VAL A 36 -20.90 -0.68 13.54
CA VAL A 36 -22.15 -0.24 12.87
C VAL A 36 -23.09 -1.42 12.63
N SER A 37 -22.56 -2.57 12.17
CA SER A 37 -23.37 -3.77 11.99
C SER A 37 -23.97 -4.26 13.30
N LEU A 38 -23.21 -4.28 14.39
CA LEU A 38 -23.69 -4.69 15.70
C LEU A 38 -24.76 -3.75 16.24
N LEU A 39 -24.60 -2.43 16.07
CA LEU A 39 -25.62 -1.45 16.44
C LEU A 39 -26.91 -1.65 15.66
N ILE A 40 -26.83 -1.84 14.34
CA ILE A 40 -28.00 -2.08 13.49
C ILE A 40 -28.72 -3.37 13.92
N THR A 41 -27.98 -4.46 14.14
CA THR A 41 -28.56 -5.72 14.64
C THR A 41 -29.20 -5.55 16.01
N SER A 42 -28.59 -4.79 16.92
CA SER A 42 -29.14 -4.51 18.26
C SER A 42 -30.43 -3.68 18.19
N ILE A 43 -30.50 -2.68 17.30
CA ILE A 43 -31.70 -1.88 17.07
C ILE A 43 -32.84 -2.75 16.51
N ILE A 44 -32.56 -3.59 15.51
CA ILE A 44 -33.54 -4.51 14.93
C ILE A 44 -34.07 -5.46 16.00
N PHE A 45 -33.17 -6.01 16.84
CA PHE A 45 -33.55 -6.89 17.94
C PHE A 45 -34.45 -6.19 18.96
N TYR A 46 -34.12 -4.95 19.35
CA TYR A 46 -34.92 -4.17 20.30
C TYR A 46 -36.34 -3.92 19.78
N PHE A 47 -36.49 -3.47 18.53
CA PHE A 47 -37.79 -3.24 17.91
C PHE A 47 -38.63 -4.53 17.83
N TYR A 48 -38.02 -5.65 17.45
CA TYR A 48 -38.73 -6.93 17.36
C TYR A 48 -39.13 -7.46 18.74
N SER A 49 -38.28 -7.24 19.75
CA SER A 49 -38.58 -7.56 21.15
C SER A 49 -39.75 -6.72 21.67
N ASP A 50 -39.72 -5.40 21.48
CA ASP A 50 -40.77 -4.50 21.97
C ASP A 50 -42.16 -4.81 21.36
N ILE A 51 -42.23 -4.98 20.03
CA ILE A 51 -43.50 -5.23 19.32
C ILE A 51 -44.12 -6.59 19.68
N ASN A 52 -43.31 -7.62 19.86
CA ASN A 52 -43.81 -9.00 19.98
C ASN A 52 -43.78 -9.53 21.42
N VAL A 53 -42.79 -9.17 22.23
CA VAL A 53 -42.72 -9.57 23.65
C VAL A 53 -43.76 -8.79 24.47
N GLY A 54 -44.01 -7.52 24.15
CA GLY A 54 -45.05 -6.71 24.79
C GLY A 54 -46.48 -7.27 24.58
N LYS A 55 -46.73 -7.93 23.44
CA LYS A 55 -47.99 -8.63 23.16
C LYS A 55 -48.07 -10.01 23.82
N SER A 56 -46.95 -10.72 23.91
CA SER A 56 -46.88 -12.07 24.50
C SER A 56 -47.01 -12.06 26.04
N TYR A 57 -46.56 -10.98 26.71
CA TYR A 57 -46.63 -10.85 28.18
C TYR A 57 -48.06 -10.81 28.74
N ARG A 58 -49.08 -10.46 27.93
CA ARG A 58 -50.49 -10.48 28.39
C ARG A 58 -51.16 -11.86 28.30
N SER A 59 -50.51 -12.84 27.68
CA SER A 59 -51.07 -14.19 27.49
C SER A 59 -50.16 -15.25 28.13
N PHE A 60 -50.02 -15.19 29.45
CA PHE A 60 -49.47 -16.30 30.22
C PHE A 60 -50.40 -17.51 30.10
N HIS A 61 -50.07 -18.45 29.19
CA HIS A 61 -50.13 -19.92 29.33
C HIS A 61 -49.86 -20.71 28.03
N VAL A 62 -49.37 -20.10 26.94
CA VAL A 62 -49.19 -20.83 25.67
C VAL A 62 -47.71 -21.02 25.29
N LYS A 63 -47.20 -22.21 25.66
CA LYS A 63 -46.15 -23.03 25.03
C LYS A 63 -44.78 -22.37 24.72
N ALA A 64 -43.76 -22.91 25.41
CA ALA A 64 -42.32 -22.75 25.13
C ALA A 64 -41.86 -23.26 23.74
N THR A 65 -42.76 -23.59 22.82
CA THR A 65 -42.44 -24.07 21.46
C THR A 65 -42.30 -22.94 20.42
N ASN A 66 -42.71 -21.71 20.74
CA ASN A 66 -42.76 -20.59 19.78
C ASN A 66 -41.53 -19.66 19.83
N PHE A 67 -40.51 -19.97 20.63
CA PHE A 67 -39.29 -19.16 20.71
C PHE A 67 -38.54 -19.14 19.37
N LEU A 68 -38.51 -20.28 18.67
CA LEU A 68 -37.92 -20.41 17.34
C LEU A 68 -38.68 -19.55 16.30
N ASP A 69 -40.01 -19.48 16.38
CA ASP A 69 -40.83 -18.64 15.48
C ASP A 69 -40.59 -17.14 15.69
N PHE A 70 -40.22 -16.74 16.91
CA PHE A 70 -39.77 -15.37 17.19
C PHE A 70 -38.33 -15.13 16.70
N LEU A 71 -37.45 -16.13 16.82
CA LEU A 71 -36.01 -15.99 16.57
C LEU A 71 -35.66 -16.03 15.07
N ILE A 72 -36.37 -16.82 14.27
CA ILE A 72 -36.17 -16.94 12.81
C ILE A 72 -36.25 -15.58 12.07
N PRO A 73 -37.32 -14.77 12.20
CA PRO A 73 -37.41 -13.48 11.51
C PRO A 73 -36.38 -12.45 11.98
N VAL A 74 -35.98 -12.48 13.25
CA VAL A 74 -34.88 -11.64 13.77
C VAL A 74 -33.55 -12.03 13.14
N LEU A 75 -33.25 -13.33 13.10
CA LEU A 75 -32.03 -13.82 12.44
C LEU A 75 -32.03 -13.49 10.95
N LEU A 76 -33.17 -13.68 10.26
CA LEU A 76 -33.27 -13.44 8.83
C LEU A 76 -33.08 -11.95 8.50
N THR A 77 -33.72 -11.06 9.26
CA THR A 77 -33.56 -9.60 9.07
C THR A 77 -32.16 -9.11 9.45
N GLY A 78 -31.57 -9.63 10.53
CA GLY A 78 -30.18 -9.35 10.90
C GLY A 78 -29.17 -9.86 9.86
N PHE A 79 -29.42 -11.05 9.30
CA PHE A 79 -28.62 -11.61 8.20
C PHE A 79 -28.72 -10.74 6.95
N LEU A 80 -29.92 -10.34 6.54
CA LEU A 80 -30.12 -9.45 5.38
C LEU A 80 -29.45 -8.09 5.60
N ALA A 81 -29.57 -7.50 6.79
CA ALA A 81 -28.92 -6.23 7.12
C ALA A 81 -27.38 -6.34 7.08
N SER A 82 -26.81 -7.41 7.65
CA SER A 82 -25.36 -7.63 7.62
C SER A 82 -24.85 -7.93 6.21
N LEU A 83 -25.64 -8.63 5.39
CA LEU A 83 -25.32 -8.86 3.98
C LEU A 83 -25.27 -7.54 3.19
N ILE A 84 -26.27 -6.67 3.37
CA ILE A 84 -26.30 -5.34 2.72
C ILE A 84 -25.09 -4.50 3.15
N LEU A 85 -24.80 -4.45 4.46
CA LEU A 85 -23.61 -3.75 4.97
C LEU A 85 -22.32 -4.33 4.42
N GLY A 86 -22.22 -5.65 4.30
CA GLY A 86 -21.06 -6.33 3.72
C GLY A 86 -20.84 -5.97 2.26
N VAL A 87 -21.92 -5.89 1.45
CA VAL A 87 -21.86 -5.45 0.05
C VAL A 87 -21.45 -3.98 -0.05
N VAL A 88 -22.05 -3.11 0.76
CA VAL A 88 -21.66 -1.69 0.80
C VAL A 88 -20.18 -1.57 1.19
N ALA A 89 -19.75 -2.23 2.26
CA ALA A 89 -18.36 -2.23 2.70
C ALA A 89 -17.42 -2.74 1.60
N SER A 90 -17.76 -3.83 0.90
CA SER A 90 -16.88 -4.41 -0.13
C SER A 90 -16.72 -3.50 -1.35
N LEU A 91 -17.71 -2.66 -1.66
CA LEU A 91 -17.62 -1.68 -2.73
C LEU A 91 -16.76 -0.46 -2.35
N PHE A 92 -16.89 0.02 -1.11
CA PHE A 92 -16.20 1.25 -0.67
C PHE A 92 -14.79 1.00 -0.11
N PHE A 93 -14.53 -0.17 0.47
CA PHE A 93 -13.26 -0.49 1.14
C PHE A 93 -12.04 -0.53 0.18
N PRO A 94 -12.13 -1.09 -1.04
CA PRO A 94 -10.99 -1.14 -1.97
C PRO A 94 -10.65 0.20 -2.63
N HIS A 95 -11.62 1.11 -2.73
CA HIS A 95 -11.50 2.36 -3.47
C HIS A 95 -10.27 3.24 -3.09
N PRO A 96 -9.96 3.48 -1.80
CA PRO A 96 -8.78 4.27 -1.39
C PRO A 96 -7.42 3.57 -1.61
N ILE A 97 -7.41 2.33 -2.12
CA ILE A 97 -6.18 1.57 -2.42
C ILE A 97 -6.04 1.36 -3.92
N ALA A 98 -7.09 0.87 -4.59
CA ALA A 98 -7.03 0.46 -5.99
C ALA A 98 -6.72 1.62 -6.95
N GLY A 99 -7.38 2.77 -6.78
CA GLY A 99 -7.15 3.94 -7.63
C GLY A 99 -5.72 4.48 -7.54
N PRO A 100 -5.21 4.78 -6.33
CA PRO A 100 -3.83 5.22 -6.15
C PRO A 100 -2.81 4.19 -6.62
N LEU A 101 -3.07 2.89 -6.44
CA LEU A 101 -2.19 1.82 -6.88
C LEU A 101 -2.03 1.80 -8.40
N TYR A 102 -3.13 1.91 -9.15
CA TYR A 102 -3.09 1.99 -10.61
C TYR A 102 -2.28 3.19 -11.11
N ARG A 103 -2.42 4.34 -10.44
CA ARG A 103 -1.64 5.54 -10.77
C ARG A 103 -0.15 5.34 -10.49
N ILE A 104 0.20 4.71 -9.37
CA ILE A 104 1.60 4.37 -9.04
C ILE A 104 2.20 3.48 -10.13
N GLU A 105 1.49 2.44 -10.55
CA GLU A 105 1.96 1.52 -11.58
C GLU A 105 2.27 2.25 -12.90
N ARG A 106 1.36 3.11 -13.34
CA ARG A 106 1.55 3.90 -14.56
C ARG A 106 2.76 4.84 -14.46
N GLU A 107 2.89 5.56 -13.36
CA GLU A 107 4.02 6.47 -13.14
C GLU A 107 5.36 5.69 -13.05
N LEU A 108 5.37 4.49 -12.47
CA LEU A 108 6.56 3.63 -12.43
C LEU A 108 7.01 3.18 -13.83
N VAL A 109 6.06 2.87 -14.73
CA VAL A 109 6.38 2.57 -16.13
C VAL A 109 7.04 3.77 -16.82
N ASP A 110 6.54 4.98 -16.59
CA ASP A 110 7.12 6.19 -17.19
C ASP A 110 8.50 6.53 -16.59
N ILE A 111 8.71 6.28 -15.29
CA ILE A 111 10.03 6.36 -14.64
C ILE A 111 10.99 5.35 -15.26
N GLY A 112 10.53 4.12 -15.53
CA GLY A 112 11.31 3.07 -16.20
C GLY A 112 11.76 3.43 -17.62
N LYS A 113 11.03 4.33 -18.29
CA LYS A 113 11.42 4.90 -19.61
C LYS A 113 12.44 6.05 -19.50
N GLY A 114 12.88 6.40 -18.30
CA GLY A 114 13.86 7.47 -18.07
C GLY A 114 13.26 8.84 -17.73
N ASN A 115 11.93 8.96 -17.59
CA ASN A 115 11.32 10.21 -17.13
C ASN A 115 11.45 10.37 -15.61
N LEU A 116 12.63 10.81 -15.16
CA LEU A 116 12.91 11.06 -13.75
C LEU A 116 12.47 12.44 -13.26
N ARG A 117 11.74 13.23 -14.05
CA ARG A 117 11.22 14.55 -13.63
C ARG A 117 9.91 14.43 -12.85
N SER A 118 9.23 13.28 -12.95
CA SER A 118 7.98 13.05 -12.23
C SER A 118 8.19 13.06 -10.72
N LYS A 119 7.13 13.47 -10.00
CA LYS A 119 7.03 13.36 -8.55
C LYS A 119 5.77 12.55 -8.27
N MET A 120 5.92 11.49 -7.50
CA MET A 120 4.79 10.68 -7.09
C MET A 120 4.03 11.41 -5.99
N ASP A 121 2.78 11.78 -6.27
CA ASP A 121 1.92 12.46 -5.31
C ASP A 121 0.58 11.72 -5.18
N ILE A 122 0.27 11.32 -3.96
CA ILE A 122 -0.92 10.56 -3.61
C ILE A 122 -1.84 11.45 -2.79
N ARG A 123 -3.15 11.33 -3.01
CA ARG A 123 -4.14 12.18 -2.35
C ARG A 123 -4.09 11.98 -0.83
N LYS A 124 -4.25 13.08 -0.09
CA LYS A 124 -4.43 13.03 1.37
C LYS A 124 -5.65 12.16 1.71
N GLY A 125 -5.42 11.09 2.48
CA GLY A 125 -6.46 10.13 2.89
C GLY A 125 -6.23 8.72 2.36
N ASP A 126 -5.42 8.57 1.32
CA ASP A 126 -5.08 7.25 0.78
C ASP A 126 -4.05 6.53 1.65
N GLU A 127 -4.03 5.21 1.53
CA GLU A 127 -3.23 4.32 2.38
C GLU A 127 -1.80 4.12 1.87
N LEU A 128 -1.51 4.54 0.64
CA LEU A 128 -0.24 4.31 -0.05
C LEU A 128 0.76 5.47 0.05
N GLY A 129 0.52 6.49 0.88
CA GLY A 129 1.43 7.65 1.02
C GLY A 129 2.88 7.27 1.33
N ASP A 130 3.10 6.36 2.28
CA ASP A 130 4.46 5.89 2.63
C ASP A 130 5.15 5.17 1.45
N LEU A 131 4.38 4.57 0.53
CA LEU A 131 4.91 3.95 -0.69
C LEU A 131 5.32 5.03 -1.70
N ALA A 132 4.49 6.07 -1.90
CA ALA A 132 4.86 7.21 -2.73
C ALA A 132 6.12 7.91 -2.24
N ASP A 133 6.27 8.11 -0.92
CA ASP A 133 7.47 8.71 -0.36
C ASP A 133 8.72 7.86 -0.62
N ALA A 134 8.62 6.54 -0.45
CA ALA A 134 9.72 5.63 -0.77
C ALA A 134 10.09 5.65 -2.26
N ILE A 135 9.09 5.70 -3.16
CA ILE A 135 9.30 5.83 -4.60
C ILE A 135 9.97 7.17 -4.93
N ASN A 136 9.55 8.27 -4.29
CA ASN A 136 10.18 9.57 -4.46
C ASN A 136 11.64 9.59 -4.02
N VAL A 137 11.99 8.88 -2.94
CA VAL A 137 13.40 8.69 -2.54
C VAL A 137 14.19 7.95 -3.63
N MET A 138 13.61 6.89 -4.20
CA MET A 138 14.23 6.15 -5.31
C MET A 138 14.42 7.03 -6.55
N ILE A 139 13.41 7.79 -6.98
CA ILE A 139 13.49 8.70 -8.13
C ILE A 139 14.60 9.74 -7.93
N ARG A 140 14.71 10.32 -6.72
CA ARG A 140 15.80 11.26 -6.38
C ARG A 140 17.17 10.60 -6.51
N GLY A 141 17.35 9.42 -5.91
CA GLY A 141 18.61 8.69 -6.02
C GLY A 141 19.00 8.36 -7.45
N LEU A 142 18.05 7.93 -8.29
CA LEU A 142 18.30 7.70 -9.72
C LEU A 142 18.71 9.00 -10.43
N ARG A 143 18.01 10.10 -10.15
CA ARG A 143 18.28 11.40 -10.77
C ARG A 143 19.68 11.91 -10.40
N ASP A 144 20.05 11.83 -9.13
CA ASP A 144 21.34 12.30 -8.64
C ASP A 144 22.49 11.49 -9.24
N ASN A 145 22.32 10.17 -9.37
CA ASN A 145 23.33 9.32 -10.00
C ASN A 145 23.46 9.58 -11.51
N ILE A 146 22.34 9.73 -12.24
CA ILE A 146 22.38 10.07 -13.67
C ILE A 146 23.02 11.44 -13.88
N LYS A 147 22.73 12.41 -12.99
CA LYS A 147 23.36 13.73 -13.05
C LYS A 147 24.87 13.63 -12.82
N ALA A 148 25.34 12.87 -11.83
CA ALA A 148 26.76 12.66 -11.61
C ALA A 148 27.47 12.04 -12.83
N ILE A 149 26.84 11.06 -13.49
CA ILE A 149 27.38 10.46 -14.72
C ILE A 149 27.43 11.51 -15.85
N SER A 150 26.37 12.31 -16.01
CA SER A 150 26.31 13.38 -17.01
C SER A 150 27.38 14.45 -16.78
N ASP A 151 27.59 14.86 -15.53
CA ASP A 151 28.59 15.88 -15.16
C ASP A 151 30.01 15.39 -15.49
N ILE A 152 30.35 14.12 -15.17
CA ILE A 152 31.64 13.52 -15.52
C ILE A 152 31.78 13.37 -17.06
N SER A 153 30.71 13.02 -17.76
CA SER A 153 30.72 12.94 -19.23
C SER A 153 31.03 14.30 -19.86
N MET A 154 30.42 15.38 -19.35
CA MET A 154 30.70 16.75 -19.79
C MET A 154 32.14 17.18 -19.47
N GLU A 155 32.68 16.78 -18.31
CA GLU A 155 34.08 17.02 -17.96
C GLU A 155 35.04 16.35 -18.96
N ILE A 156 34.77 15.10 -19.33
CA ILE A 156 35.55 14.38 -20.35
C ILE A 156 35.47 15.07 -21.71
N GLU A 157 34.27 15.48 -22.15
CA GLU A 157 34.09 16.20 -23.41
C GLU A 157 34.86 17.54 -23.43
N ALA A 158 34.84 18.29 -22.33
CA ALA A 158 35.58 19.54 -22.20
C ALA A 158 37.10 19.31 -22.28
N LEU A 159 37.62 18.28 -21.60
CA LEU A 159 39.03 17.91 -21.64
C LEU A 159 39.46 17.44 -23.04
N VAL A 160 38.59 16.74 -23.77
CA VAL A 160 38.86 16.34 -25.15
C VAL A 160 38.88 17.55 -26.08
N ALA A 161 38.00 18.53 -25.87
CA ALA A 161 37.99 19.77 -26.66
C ALA A 161 39.25 20.62 -26.44
N SER A 162 39.78 20.68 -25.20
CA SER A 162 41.00 21.42 -24.87
C SER A 162 42.29 20.72 -25.32
N ALA A 163 42.23 19.45 -25.71
CA ALA A 163 43.38 18.68 -26.20
C ALA A 163 44.03 19.25 -27.48
N LYS A 164 43.37 20.18 -28.18
CA LYS A 164 43.93 20.89 -29.34
C LYS A 164 44.93 22.00 -28.97
N GLY A 165 45.04 22.39 -27.70
CA GLY A 165 45.91 23.49 -27.24
C GLY A 165 46.87 23.18 -26.09
N GLU A 166 46.67 22.11 -25.31
CA GLU A 166 47.55 21.67 -24.21
C GLU A 166 48.51 20.53 -24.63
N GLU A 167 49.57 20.28 -23.83
CA GLU A 167 50.41 19.09 -24.02
C GLU A 167 49.53 17.81 -24.04
N PRO A 168 49.63 16.98 -25.08
CA PRO A 168 48.80 15.78 -25.24
C PRO A 168 48.92 14.82 -24.04
N ALA A 169 50.11 14.73 -23.44
CA ALA A 169 50.40 13.83 -22.33
C ALA A 169 49.62 14.20 -21.04
N GLU A 170 49.49 15.50 -20.73
CA GLU A 170 48.80 15.96 -19.53
C GLU A 170 47.27 15.79 -19.68
N THR A 171 46.75 16.11 -20.86
CA THR A 171 45.32 15.98 -21.17
C THR A 171 44.86 14.52 -21.12
N ILE A 172 45.66 13.58 -21.65
CA ILE A 172 45.39 12.13 -21.58
C ILE A 172 45.35 11.65 -20.13
N LYS A 173 46.19 12.19 -19.24
CA LYS A 173 46.18 11.83 -17.81
C LYS A 173 44.90 12.29 -17.11
N LYS A 174 44.44 13.52 -17.40
CA LYS A 174 43.17 14.06 -16.88
C LYS A 174 41.97 13.23 -17.35
N ILE A 175 41.92 12.88 -18.63
CA ILE A 175 40.86 12.02 -19.21
C ILE A 175 40.84 10.63 -18.56
N LYS A 176 42.00 10.00 -18.35
CA LYS A 176 42.09 8.69 -17.67
C LYS A 176 41.55 8.77 -16.23
N ALA A 177 41.84 9.86 -15.52
CA ALA A 177 41.33 10.06 -14.16
C ALA A 177 39.80 10.24 -14.14
N ALA A 178 39.25 11.08 -15.03
CA ALA A 178 37.80 11.28 -15.14
C ALA A 178 37.06 9.99 -15.52
N ASN A 179 37.62 9.20 -16.45
CA ASN A 179 37.05 7.89 -16.80
C ASN A 179 37.11 6.90 -15.62
N ALA A 180 38.18 6.91 -14.82
CA ALA A 180 38.25 6.08 -13.62
C ALA A 180 37.14 6.46 -12.61
N ASN A 181 36.88 7.75 -12.40
CA ASN A 181 35.79 8.24 -11.56
C ASN A 181 34.40 7.84 -12.09
N LEU A 182 34.21 7.86 -13.41
CA LEU A 182 32.98 7.38 -14.06
C LEU A 182 32.78 5.88 -13.82
N GLN A 183 33.82 5.07 -14.01
CA GLN A 183 33.77 3.63 -13.75
C GLN A 183 33.49 3.32 -12.27
N GLU A 184 34.05 4.09 -11.34
CA GLU A 184 33.75 3.94 -9.92
C GLU A 184 32.28 4.27 -9.60
N THR A 185 31.74 5.34 -10.22
CA THR A 185 30.33 5.72 -10.07
C THR A 185 29.40 4.64 -10.63
N ILE A 186 29.75 4.04 -11.77
CA ILE A 186 28.99 2.93 -12.35
C ILE A 186 29.06 1.68 -11.46
N LYS A 187 30.22 1.37 -10.86
CA LYS A 187 30.37 0.23 -9.93
C LYS A 187 29.49 0.33 -8.68
N LYS A 188 29.03 1.53 -8.30
CA LYS A 188 28.04 1.69 -7.21
C LYS A 188 26.71 1.03 -7.55
N PHE A 189 26.38 0.97 -8.84
CA PHE A 189 25.28 0.15 -9.32
C PHE A 189 25.76 -1.29 -9.39
N LYS A 190 25.03 -2.21 -8.74
CA LYS A 190 25.29 -3.65 -8.80
C LYS A 190 24.81 -4.23 -10.14
N LEU A 191 25.35 -3.69 -11.24
CA LEU A 191 25.12 -4.12 -12.62
C LEU A 191 26.03 -5.30 -12.96
#